data_AF-A0A2H4FGU6-F1
#
_entry.id   AF-A0A2H4FGU6-F1
#
_cell.length_a   1.000
_cell.length_b   1.000
_cell.length_c   1.000
_cell.angle_alpha   90.00
_cell.angle_beta   90.00
_cell.angle_gamma   90.00
#
_symmetry.space_group_name_H-M   'P 1'
#
loop_
_entity.id
_entity.type
_entity.pdbx_description
1 polymer ?
#
loop_
_entity_poly.entity_id
_entity_poly.type
_entity_poly.pdbx_seq_one_letter_code
_entity_poly.pdbx_strand_id
1 'polypeptide(L)'
;MLTQYTTQSYFNSFYKVQFLKYSMKSEKVLIKQKLFFTMVKPPLNNKNVLTIKSDMFKNDISYLEYFARQKLVSRSFIIQFINTYWQETIFLSSSNILSKTYANQLKSDGLAIYKNQYKKFLLDFSKALVTGRIEVSCENNSNVKKIDNNFSSSEVKYIWKKGFNCFLPQTKYLLSFISSNNKFKYLNATQKNLYNQLRNTNFPVFTIVNNLNQIVVAEPSEKLIASTSPFDKLYQWYYSHFLWTQYNRPSYHALFFINPQDAIEYKEYIKYINKPMNKNIIMNVFASRLDVYYKLLITSNSNIKLNLIPDLKELGKLIYDYQYKKNISFHNKQIYTRSSFKGQPIYLIQPILVKNKYTNTMQTLDYNYVSELKGHDQNSKTIFMNYRIAVLAWNKFKQQNSDYHLPDKPTILVYNLEDFLNIYNDKEMNTNNLLIIPNEDAYKFLKSNLKLGSSSSIYMKFRNQLIGCKTFINHVVWSLTSRQPVSL
;
A
#
# COMPACT_ATOMS: atom_id res chain seq x y z
N MET A 1 -34.20 -41.84 -19.40
CA MET A 1 -34.98 -41.57 -20.63
C MET A 1 -35.36 -40.10 -20.63
N LEU A 2 -35.19 -39.45 -21.79
CA LEU A 2 -35.44 -38.04 -22.12
C LEU A 2 -34.43 -37.00 -21.62
N THR A 3 -33.34 -36.93 -22.40
CA THR A 3 -32.61 -35.75 -22.89
C THR A 3 -33.55 -34.62 -23.38
N GLN A 4 -33.22 -33.33 -23.51
CA GLN A 4 -32.09 -32.73 -24.24
C GLN A 4 -32.15 -31.18 -24.11
N TYR A 5 -30.99 -30.52 -23.91
CA TYR A 5 -30.50 -29.26 -24.50
C TYR A 5 -31.42 -28.01 -24.59
N THR A 6 -30.93 -26.87 -24.08
CA THR A 6 -30.73 -25.60 -24.83
C THR A 6 -30.42 -24.41 -23.89
N THR A 7 -29.15 -24.06 -23.69
CA THR A 7 -28.71 -22.65 -23.46
C THR A 7 -27.25 -22.47 -23.90
N GLN A 8 -26.92 -22.99 -25.09
CA GLN A 8 -25.66 -22.76 -25.82
C GLN A 8 -25.84 -21.61 -26.84
N SER A 9 -26.64 -20.57 -26.54
CA SER A 9 -26.93 -19.48 -27.50
C SER A 9 -26.56 -18.07 -27.04
N TYR A 10 -25.93 -17.89 -25.87
CA TYR A 10 -25.51 -16.56 -25.40
C TYR A 10 -24.03 -16.23 -25.58
N PHE A 11 -23.26 -17.10 -26.23
CA PHE A 11 -21.79 -16.96 -26.33
C PHE A 11 -21.25 -16.43 -27.67
N ASN A 12 -22.10 -16.11 -28.66
CA ASN A 12 -21.64 -15.77 -30.02
C ASN A 12 -21.96 -14.36 -30.54
N SER A 13 -22.39 -13.41 -29.71
CA SER A 13 -22.79 -12.05 -30.17
C SER A 13 -21.81 -10.91 -29.88
N PHE A 14 -20.58 -11.15 -29.41
CA PHE A 14 -19.65 -10.05 -29.05
C PHE A 14 -18.26 -10.04 -29.70
N TYR A 15 -17.99 -10.91 -30.68
CA TYR A 15 -16.75 -10.85 -31.47
C TYR A 15 -17.04 -10.69 -32.96
N LYS A 16 -17.37 -9.47 -33.38
CA LYS A 16 -17.31 -9.06 -34.78
C LYS A 16 -17.02 -7.56 -34.88
N VAL A 17 -15.78 -7.18 -34.56
CA VAL A 17 -15.25 -5.88 -34.98
C VAL A 17 -14.27 -6.16 -36.11
N GLN A 18 -14.69 -5.75 -37.31
CA GLN A 18 -13.90 -5.80 -38.54
C GLN A 18 -12.62 -4.99 -38.37
N PHE A 19 -11.49 -5.61 -38.70
CA PHE A 19 -10.23 -4.91 -38.90
C PHE A 19 -10.35 -4.03 -40.16
N LEU A 20 -10.54 -2.72 -39.97
CA LEU A 20 -10.29 -1.74 -41.03
C LEU A 20 -8.78 -1.55 -41.18
N LYS A 21 -8.27 -2.16 -42.25
CA LYS A 21 -6.88 -2.14 -42.70
C LYS A 21 -6.64 -0.82 -43.43
N TYR A 22 -6.19 0.22 -42.72
CA TYR A 22 -5.71 1.44 -43.38
C TYR A 22 -4.28 1.23 -43.88
N SER A 23 -4.17 1.03 -45.19
CA SER A 23 -2.94 1.13 -45.98
C SER A 23 -2.76 2.57 -46.42
N MET A 24 -1.79 3.28 -45.86
CA MET A 24 -1.35 4.58 -46.39
C MET A 24 -0.09 4.33 -47.23
N LYS A 25 -0.29 4.38 -48.55
CA LYS A 25 0.76 4.53 -49.55
C LYS A 25 1.46 5.86 -49.30
N SER A 26 2.78 5.80 -49.21
CA SER A 26 3.67 6.96 -49.20
C SER A 26 3.72 7.56 -50.60
N GLU A 27 3.11 8.73 -50.80
CA GLU A 27 3.46 9.62 -51.91
C GLU A 27 4.45 10.68 -51.43
N LYS A 28 5.60 10.69 -52.09
CA LYS A 28 6.64 11.71 -51.97
C LYS A 28 6.15 12.98 -52.68
N VAL A 29 5.99 14.07 -51.94
CA VAL A 29 6.08 15.42 -52.51
C VAL A 29 7.14 16.20 -51.74
N LEU A 30 8.11 16.64 -52.53
CA LEU A 30 9.37 17.23 -52.15
C LEU A 30 9.18 18.76 -52.08
N ILE A 31 9.14 19.34 -50.89
CA ILE A 31 9.36 20.78 -50.72
C ILE A 31 10.51 20.97 -49.74
N LYS A 32 11.66 21.36 -50.32
CA LYS A 32 12.89 21.75 -49.63
C LYS A 32 12.64 23.02 -48.83
N GLN A 33 12.71 22.94 -47.51
CA GLN A 33 13.20 24.03 -46.68
C GLN A 33 14.18 23.47 -45.65
N LYS A 34 15.45 23.83 -45.80
CA LYS A 34 16.53 23.53 -44.86
C LYS A 34 16.27 24.29 -43.56
N LEU A 35 15.79 23.60 -42.54
CA LEU A 35 15.96 23.98 -41.14
C LEU A 35 16.74 22.87 -40.46
N PHE A 36 18.02 23.13 -40.21
CA PHE A 36 18.87 22.29 -39.37
C PHE A 36 18.36 22.39 -37.92
N PHE A 37 17.43 21.53 -37.54
CA PHE A 37 17.24 21.16 -36.14
C PHE A 37 18.19 20.01 -35.84
N THR A 38 19.35 20.33 -35.27
CA THR A 38 20.13 19.35 -34.53
C THR A 38 19.29 18.92 -33.33
N MET A 39 18.70 17.73 -33.43
CA MET A 39 18.10 17.04 -32.29
C MET A 39 19.21 16.64 -31.30
N VAL A 40 19.62 17.58 -30.46
CA VAL A 40 20.30 17.27 -29.21
C VAL A 40 19.25 16.63 -28.31
N LYS A 41 19.38 15.33 -28.06
CA LYS A 41 18.60 14.63 -27.02
C LYS A 41 18.70 15.47 -25.73
N PRO A 42 17.58 15.96 -25.15
CA PRO A 42 17.68 16.63 -23.87
C PRO A 42 18.14 15.60 -22.84
N PRO A 43 19.12 15.92 -21.97
CA PRO A 43 19.41 15.05 -20.85
C PRO A 43 18.13 14.94 -20.01
N LEU A 44 17.65 13.70 -19.79
CA LEU A 44 16.69 13.38 -18.75
C LEU A 44 17.34 13.68 -17.40
N ASN A 45 17.35 14.96 -17.02
CA ASN A 45 17.68 15.39 -15.69
C ASN A 45 16.42 16.06 -15.15
N ASN A 46 15.76 15.41 -14.21
CA ASN A 46 14.60 15.95 -13.49
C ASN A 46 15.04 17.22 -12.73
N LYS A 47 14.96 18.38 -13.40
CA LYS A 47 15.37 19.70 -12.87
C LYS A 47 14.55 20.22 -11.68
N ASN A 48 13.69 19.38 -11.08
CA ASN A 48 12.78 19.78 -9.99
C ASN A 48 13.09 19.09 -8.65
N VAL A 49 14.20 18.35 -8.55
CA VAL A 49 14.70 17.80 -7.29
C VAL A 49 15.62 18.84 -6.62
N LEU A 50 15.46 19.05 -5.31
CA LEU A 50 16.42 19.80 -4.50
C LEU A 50 17.78 19.09 -4.57
N THR A 51 18.68 19.57 -5.43
CA THR A 51 20.02 19.00 -5.61
C THR A 51 21.07 19.99 -5.10
N ILE A 52 22.05 19.48 -4.36
CA ILE A 52 23.24 20.24 -3.99
C ILE A 52 24.07 20.39 -5.26
N LYS A 53 24.30 21.64 -5.69
CA LYS A 53 25.24 21.94 -6.76
C LYS A 53 26.51 22.49 -6.16
N SER A 54 27.62 21.78 -6.34
CA SER A 54 28.95 22.30 -6.08
C SER A 54 29.53 22.82 -7.39
N ASP A 55 29.34 24.10 -7.69
CA ASP A 55 30.11 24.73 -8.76
C ASP A 55 31.43 25.22 -8.17
N MET A 56 32.55 24.85 -8.81
CA MET A 56 33.88 25.32 -8.46
C MET A 56 33.99 26.82 -8.72
N PHE A 57 33.78 27.64 -7.69
CA PHE A 57 34.25 29.02 -7.68
C PHE A 57 35.54 29.08 -6.85
N LYS A 58 36.65 29.44 -7.49
CA LYS A 58 37.89 29.79 -6.78
C LYS A 58 37.60 31.03 -5.91
N ASN A 59 38.05 30.96 -4.65
CA ASN A 59 37.86 31.95 -3.59
C ASN A 59 38.60 33.29 -3.86
N ASP A 60 38.20 34.05 -4.88
CA ASP A 60 38.56 35.46 -4.96
C ASP A 60 37.49 36.29 -4.26
N ILE A 61 37.76 36.64 -2.99
CA ILE A 61 36.90 37.47 -2.14
C ILE A 61 36.59 38.82 -2.84
N SER A 62 37.53 39.35 -3.62
CA SER A 62 37.37 40.58 -4.40
C SER A 62 36.33 40.45 -5.52
N TYR A 63 36.29 39.31 -6.21
CA TYR A 63 35.30 39.02 -7.25
C TYR A 63 33.90 38.84 -6.64
N LEU A 64 33.81 38.16 -5.50
CA LEU A 64 32.55 37.98 -4.78
C LEU A 64 32.02 39.30 -4.20
N GLU A 65 32.88 40.17 -3.70
CA GLU A 65 32.50 41.53 -3.27
C GLU A 65 32.02 42.39 -4.44
N TYR A 66 32.68 42.29 -5.60
CA TYR A 66 32.24 42.97 -6.82
C TYR A 66 30.84 42.50 -7.24
N PHE A 67 30.60 41.18 -7.26
CA PHE A 67 29.28 40.62 -7.56
C PHE A 67 28.21 41.05 -6.56
N ALA A 68 28.54 41.08 -5.26
CA ALA A 68 27.61 41.53 -4.22
C ALA A 68 27.26 43.02 -4.35
N ARG A 69 28.11 43.83 -4.97
CA ARG A 69 27.88 45.28 -5.19
C ARG A 69 27.20 45.59 -6.53
N GLN A 70 27.03 44.62 -7.42
CA GLN A 70 26.33 44.87 -8.67
C GLN A 70 24.86 45.20 -8.42
N LYS A 71 24.36 46.22 -9.11
CA LYS A 71 22.95 46.62 -9.05
C LYS A 71 22.11 45.48 -9.63
N LEU A 72 21.18 44.95 -8.84
CA LEU A 72 20.28 43.90 -9.29
C LEU A 72 19.50 44.39 -10.50
N VAL A 73 19.56 43.64 -11.60
CA VAL A 73 18.86 43.97 -12.84
C VAL A 73 17.36 44.07 -12.55
N SER A 74 16.75 45.18 -12.95
CA SER A 74 15.30 45.38 -12.81
C SER A 74 14.56 44.31 -13.61
N ARG A 75 13.59 43.67 -12.95
CA ARG A 75 12.82 42.59 -13.57
C ARG A 75 11.69 43.19 -14.39
N SER A 76 11.39 42.59 -15.54
CA SER A 76 10.17 42.93 -16.26
C SER A 76 8.94 42.60 -15.40
N PHE A 77 7.86 43.36 -15.59
CA PHE A 77 6.59 43.18 -14.88
C PHE A 77 6.09 41.72 -14.91
N ILE A 78 6.24 41.04 -16.05
CA ILE A 78 5.85 39.63 -16.23
C ILE A 78 6.67 38.71 -15.32
N ILE A 79 7.99 38.93 -15.23
CA ILE A 79 8.87 38.15 -14.35
C ILE A 79 8.52 38.41 -12.88
N GLN A 80 8.16 39.64 -12.52
CA GLN A 80 7.70 39.97 -11.18
C GLN A 80 6.40 39.22 -10.85
N PHE A 81 5.41 39.25 -11.75
CA PHE A 81 4.15 38.54 -11.59
C PHE A 81 4.33 37.03 -11.44
N ILE A 82 5.16 36.41 -12.30
CA ILE A 82 5.48 34.98 -12.23
C ILE A 82 6.13 34.65 -10.88
N ASN A 83 7.07 35.46 -10.40
CA ASN A 83 7.75 35.21 -9.12
C ASN A 83 6.87 35.49 -7.88
N THR A 84 5.87 36.36 -8.00
CA THR A 84 4.94 36.60 -6.88
C THR A 84 3.99 35.41 -6.72
N TYR A 85 3.41 34.94 -7.83
CA TYR A 85 2.26 34.03 -7.78
C TYR A 85 2.59 32.58 -8.16
N TRP A 86 3.57 32.33 -9.03
CA TRP A 86 3.79 31.01 -9.65
C TRP A 86 5.09 30.35 -9.19
N GLN A 87 6.13 31.12 -8.88
CA GLN A 87 7.48 30.64 -8.63
C GLN A 87 8.13 31.36 -7.45
N GLU A 88 8.79 30.65 -6.55
CA GLU A 88 9.75 31.20 -5.60
C GLU A 88 11.12 30.57 -5.82
N THR A 89 12.18 31.36 -5.65
CA THR A 89 13.54 30.83 -5.66
C THR A 89 14.05 30.78 -4.24
N ILE A 90 14.35 29.58 -3.76
CA ILE A 90 14.84 29.31 -2.42
C ILE A 90 16.33 29.11 -2.54
N PHE A 91 17.06 29.90 -1.77
CA PHE A 91 18.50 29.79 -1.63
C PHE A 91 18.80 29.35 -0.22
N LEU A 92 19.52 28.24 -0.08
CA LEU A 92 20.08 27.76 1.17
C LEU A 92 21.59 27.90 1.06
N SER A 93 22.18 28.76 1.89
CA SER A 93 23.63 29.00 1.92
C SER A 93 24.12 28.99 3.36
N SER A 94 25.41 28.77 3.56
CA SER A 94 26.03 29.03 4.86
C SER A 94 25.98 30.53 5.16
N SER A 95 25.78 30.88 6.43
CA SER A 95 25.73 32.28 6.87
C SER A 95 27.16 32.84 6.92
N ASN A 96 27.53 33.64 5.92
CA ASN A 96 28.76 34.43 5.86
C ASN A 96 28.46 35.93 5.69
N ILE A 97 29.47 36.79 5.80
CA ILE A 97 29.28 38.25 5.72
C ILE A 97 28.68 38.64 4.36
N LEU A 98 29.13 38.02 3.27
CA LEU A 98 28.67 38.27 1.90
C LEU A 98 27.21 37.85 1.65
N SER A 99 26.80 36.69 2.16
CA SER A 99 25.39 36.26 2.09
C SER A 99 24.49 37.13 2.94
N LYS A 100 24.99 37.66 4.08
CA LYS A 100 24.24 38.65 4.88
C LYS A 100 24.09 39.98 4.14
N THR A 101 25.15 40.50 3.52
CA THR A 101 25.06 41.75 2.73
C THR A 101 24.12 41.56 1.54
N TYR A 102 24.25 40.48 0.80
CA TYR A 102 23.36 40.13 -0.30
C TYR A 102 21.91 39.95 0.14
N ALA A 103 21.66 39.22 1.25
CA ALA A 103 20.31 39.05 1.79
C ALA A 103 19.71 40.38 2.28
N ASN A 104 20.52 41.28 2.83
CA ASN A 104 20.07 42.61 3.24
C ASN A 104 19.75 43.49 2.03
N GLN A 105 20.52 43.39 0.95
CA GLN A 105 20.22 44.09 -0.32
C GLN A 105 18.93 43.55 -0.95
N LEU A 106 18.72 42.23 -0.96
CA LEU A 106 17.45 41.66 -1.42
C LEU A 106 16.25 42.12 -0.56
N LYS A 107 16.46 42.36 0.74
CA LYS A 107 15.42 42.92 1.63
C LYS A 107 15.17 44.40 1.35
N SER A 108 16.22 45.21 1.14
CA SER A 108 16.06 46.63 0.80
C SER A 108 15.33 46.81 -0.53
N ASP A 109 15.59 45.91 -1.48
CA ASP A 109 14.99 45.95 -2.82
C ASP A 109 13.57 45.35 -2.85
N GLY A 110 13.03 44.91 -1.70
CA GLY A 110 11.70 44.30 -1.59
C GLY A 110 11.58 42.94 -2.29
N LEU A 111 12.71 42.30 -2.62
CA LEU A 111 12.77 41.02 -3.34
C LEU A 111 12.77 39.81 -2.41
N ALA A 112 13.16 39.99 -1.14
CA ALA A 112 13.13 38.96 -0.11
C ALA A 112 11.88 39.06 0.78
N ILE A 113 11.39 37.89 1.19
CA ILE A 113 10.17 37.72 1.98
C ILE A 113 10.33 38.37 3.37
N TYR A 114 9.50 39.37 3.69
CA TYR A 114 9.54 40.10 4.97
C TYR A 114 8.78 39.35 6.09
N LYS A 115 9.06 39.68 7.37
CA LYS A 115 8.67 38.94 8.60
C LYS A 115 7.25 38.33 8.61
N ASN A 116 6.22 39.02 8.13
CA ASN A 116 4.84 38.50 8.10
C ASN A 116 4.60 37.50 6.96
N GLN A 117 5.19 37.75 5.79
CA GLN A 117 5.14 36.84 4.65
C GLN A 117 6.04 35.61 4.87
N TYR A 118 7.08 35.72 5.70
CA TYR A 118 8.01 34.63 6.00
C TYR A 118 7.31 33.48 6.75
N LYS A 119 6.43 33.80 7.71
CA LYS A 119 5.61 32.78 8.39
C LYS A 119 4.71 32.04 7.39
N LYS A 120 4.06 32.76 6.49
CA LYS A 120 3.21 32.19 5.44
C LYS A 120 4.03 31.32 4.47
N PHE A 121 5.17 31.82 4.03
CA PHE A 121 6.12 31.08 3.21
C PHE A 121 6.54 29.77 3.89
N LEU A 122 7.02 29.82 5.13
CA LEU A 122 7.43 28.62 5.86
C LEU A 122 6.28 27.62 6.01
N LEU A 123 5.07 28.11 6.26
CA LEU A 123 3.88 27.28 6.37
C LEU A 123 3.53 26.62 5.02
N ASP A 124 3.52 27.38 3.92
CA ASP A 124 3.18 26.85 2.59
C ASP A 124 4.29 25.93 2.06
N PHE A 125 5.55 26.26 2.32
CA PHE A 125 6.72 25.48 1.96
C PHE A 125 6.81 24.18 2.75
N SER A 126 6.61 24.21 4.07
CA SER A 126 6.54 23.01 4.90
C SER A 126 5.38 22.11 4.49
N LYS A 127 4.20 22.68 4.17
CA LYS A 127 3.10 21.91 3.56
C LYS A 127 3.50 21.28 2.24
N ALA A 128 4.21 21.99 1.37
CA ALA A 128 4.68 21.46 0.08
C ALA A 128 5.69 20.30 0.24
N LEU A 129 6.56 20.37 1.26
CA LEU A 129 7.48 19.28 1.63
C LEU A 129 6.75 18.06 2.22
N VAL A 130 5.77 18.28 3.10
CA VAL A 130 4.97 17.21 3.73
C VAL A 130 4.07 16.53 2.69
N THR A 131 3.46 17.30 1.78
CA THR A 131 2.61 16.79 0.69
C THR A 131 3.39 16.07 -0.41
N GLY A 132 4.73 16.17 -0.44
CA GLY A 132 5.55 15.62 -1.51
C GLY A 132 5.51 16.41 -2.81
N ARG A 133 4.93 17.63 -2.82
CA ARG A 133 5.05 18.58 -3.95
C ARG A 133 6.49 19.01 -4.19
N ILE A 134 7.32 18.91 -3.16
CA ILE A 134 8.75 19.12 -3.19
C ILE A 134 9.41 17.81 -2.76
N GLU A 135 10.10 17.17 -3.70
CA GLU A 135 10.87 15.94 -3.43
C GLU A 135 12.26 16.31 -2.90
N VAL A 136 12.61 15.71 -1.76
CA VAL A 136 13.93 15.83 -1.15
C VAL A 136 14.60 14.47 -1.22
N SER A 137 15.67 14.37 -1.99
CA SER A 137 16.52 13.18 -2.02
C SER A 137 17.73 13.42 -1.12
N CYS A 138 17.72 12.81 0.07
CA CYS A 138 18.95 12.56 0.80
C CYS A 138 19.43 11.17 0.37
N GLU A 139 20.32 11.10 -0.62
CA GLU A 139 20.96 9.84 -0.97
C GLU A 139 21.80 9.36 0.22
N ASN A 140 21.31 8.38 0.97
CA ASN A 140 22.11 7.59 1.92
C ASN A 140 23.01 6.60 1.17
N ASN A 141 23.63 7.03 0.06
CA ASN A 141 24.68 6.25 -0.55
C ASN A 141 25.89 6.33 0.38
N SER A 142 26.28 5.18 0.95
CA SER A 142 27.49 5.00 1.76
C SER A 142 28.79 5.41 1.04
N ASN A 143 28.71 5.78 -0.25
CA ASN A 143 29.79 6.37 -1.04
C ASN A 143 29.92 7.90 -0.88
N VAL A 144 29.01 8.54 -0.15
CA VAL A 144 29.08 9.97 0.22
C VAL A 144 30.16 10.22 1.31
N LYS A 145 30.74 9.17 1.89
CA LYS A 145 31.92 9.27 2.78
C LYS A 145 33.23 9.64 2.07
N LYS A 146 33.18 9.99 0.77
CA LYS A 146 34.26 10.69 0.04
C LYS A 146 33.78 12.04 -0.50
N ILE A 147 32.90 12.74 0.23
CA ILE A 147 32.83 14.19 0.10
C ILE A 147 33.99 14.73 0.95
N ASP A 148 35.07 15.09 0.26
CA ASP A 148 36.29 15.60 0.86
C ASP A 148 36.04 16.67 1.92
N ASN A 149 36.86 16.70 2.97
CA ASN A 149 36.84 17.71 4.04
C ASN A 149 37.13 19.16 3.57
N ASN A 150 37.10 19.43 2.26
CA ASN A 150 37.33 20.74 1.63
C ASN A 150 36.04 21.41 1.09
N PHE A 151 34.85 20.83 1.29
CA PHE A 151 33.58 21.43 0.85
C PHE A 151 33.01 22.42 1.88
N SER A 152 33.51 23.65 1.90
CA SER A 152 33.10 24.68 2.88
C SER A 152 31.88 25.52 2.52
N SER A 153 31.20 25.31 1.37
CA SER A 153 29.97 26.05 1.05
C SER A 153 29.13 25.36 -0.03
N SER A 154 28.37 24.35 0.35
CA SER A 154 27.31 23.82 -0.53
C SER A 154 26.11 24.77 -0.50
N GLU A 155 25.99 25.61 -1.54
CA GLU A 155 24.80 26.42 -1.75
C GLU A 155 23.75 25.62 -2.54
N VAL A 156 22.50 25.65 -2.09
CA VAL A 156 21.39 25.00 -2.77
C VAL A 156 20.46 26.07 -3.32
N LYS A 157 20.36 26.12 -4.64
CA LYS A 157 19.36 26.93 -5.35
C LYS A 157 18.22 26.02 -5.80
N TYR A 158 17.01 26.33 -5.35
CA TYR A 158 15.80 25.62 -5.74
C TYR A 158 14.73 26.56 -6.27
N ILE A 159 14.04 26.14 -7.31
CA ILE A 159 12.93 26.89 -7.89
C ILE A 159 11.65 26.16 -7.51
N TRP A 160 10.95 26.69 -6.52
CA TRP A 160 9.67 26.17 -6.06
C TRP A 160 8.53 26.76 -6.87
N LYS A 161 7.79 25.92 -7.60
CA LYS A 161 6.57 26.35 -8.31
C LYS A 161 5.37 26.21 -7.37
N LYS A 162 4.84 27.33 -6.85
CA LYS A 162 3.83 27.38 -5.76
C LYS A 162 2.49 26.73 -6.07
N GLY A 163 2.13 26.60 -7.36
CA GLY A 163 0.90 25.98 -7.83
C GLY A 163 1.12 24.57 -8.37
N PHE A 164 1.08 24.44 -9.70
CA PHE A 164 1.26 23.17 -10.40
C PHE A 164 2.74 22.84 -10.58
N ASN A 165 3.39 22.37 -9.50
CA ASN A 165 4.65 21.64 -9.64
C ASN A 165 4.37 20.21 -10.13
N CYS A 166 3.66 20.09 -11.25
CA CYS A 166 3.38 18.81 -11.85
C CYS A 166 4.62 18.34 -12.60
N PHE A 167 5.21 17.25 -12.12
CA PHE A 167 6.10 16.47 -12.96
C PHE A 167 5.31 16.01 -14.18
N LEU A 168 5.97 15.94 -15.33
CA LEU A 168 5.37 15.35 -16.52
C LEU A 168 5.08 13.87 -16.21
N PRO A 169 3.89 13.35 -16.57
CA PRO A 169 3.61 11.94 -16.39
C PRO A 169 4.68 11.13 -17.11
N GLN A 170 5.21 10.09 -16.47
CA GLN A 170 5.99 9.12 -17.22
C GLN A 170 5.06 8.52 -18.28
N THR A 171 5.42 8.68 -19.55
CA THR A 171 4.56 8.43 -20.74
C THR A 171 3.95 7.04 -20.80
N LYS A 172 4.48 6.07 -20.03
CA LYS A 172 3.94 4.72 -19.90
C LYS A 172 2.60 4.64 -19.13
N TYR A 173 2.22 5.66 -18.35
CA TYR A 173 1.02 5.60 -17.49
C TYR A 173 -0.22 6.33 -18.03
N LEU A 174 -0.08 7.20 -19.04
CA LEU A 174 -1.25 7.82 -19.70
C LEU A 174 -2.14 6.77 -20.38
N LEU A 175 -1.54 5.69 -20.91
CA LEU A 175 -2.26 4.57 -21.52
C LEU A 175 -2.86 3.59 -20.49
N SER A 176 -2.34 3.53 -19.26
CA SER A 176 -2.84 2.61 -18.22
C SER A 176 -4.15 3.09 -17.60
N PHE A 177 -4.48 4.37 -17.71
CA PHE A 177 -5.76 4.94 -17.27
C PHE A 177 -6.95 4.29 -17.99
N ILE A 178 -6.79 4.05 -19.28
CA ILE A 178 -7.83 3.46 -20.15
C ILE A 178 -7.96 1.94 -19.88
N SER A 179 -6.93 1.27 -19.34
CA SER A 179 -6.96 -0.18 -19.03
C SER A 179 -7.21 -0.54 -17.56
N SER A 180 -7.40 0.47 -16.70
CA SER A 180 -7.33 0.36 -15.23
C SER A 180 -8.41 -0.50 -14.55
N ASN A 181 -9.50 -0.87 -15.24
CA ASN A 181 -10.57 -1.68 -14.63
C ASN A 181 -10.20 -3.15 -14.40
N ASN A 182 -9.03 -3.62 -14.85
CA ASN A 182 -8.63 -5.02 -14.72
C ASN A 182 -7.18 -5.18 -14.24
N LYS A 183 -6.77 -4.49 -13.16
CA LYS A 183 -5.47 -4.73 -12.50
C LYS A 183 -5.22 -6.20 -12.15
N PHE A 184 -6.29 -6.96 -11.87
CA PHE A 184 -6.22 -8.41 -11.61
C PHE A 184 -5.80 -9.25 -12.84
N LYS A 185 -5.93 -8.71 -14.06
CA LYS A 185 -5.56 -9.40 -15.31
C LYS A 185 -4.04 -9.52 -15.45
N TYR A 186 -3.28 -8.60 -14.86
CA TYR A 186 -1.82 -8.52 -14.90
C TYR A 186 -1.11 -9.30 -13.78
N LEU A 187 -1.84 -10.08 -12.97
CA LEU A 187 -1.21 -10.94 -11.95
C LEU A 187 -0.37 -12.05 -12.58
N ASN A 188 0.76 -12.33 -11.95
CA ASN A 188 1.62 -13.47 -12.29
C ASN A 188 0.84 -14.78 -12.09
N ALA A 189 1.18 -15.81 -12.88
CA ALA A 189 0.51 -17.12 -12.80
C ALA A 189 0.55 -17.72 -11.39
N THR A 190 1.67 -17.52 -10.67
CA THR A 190 1.85 -17.97 -9.29
C THR A 190 0.91 -17.27 -8.31
N GLN A 191 0.76 -15.95 -8.43
CA GLN A 191 -0.17 -15.15 -7.61
C GLN A 191 -1.63 -15.57 -7.85
N LYS A 192 -2.00 -15.90 -9.10
CA LYS A 192 -3.32 -16.43 -9.42
C LYS A 192 -3.54 -17.82 -8.81
N ASN A 193 -2.52 -18.68 -8.83
CA ASN A 193 -2.60 -20.00 -8.20
C ASN A 193 -2.78 -19.88 -6.67
N LEU A 194 -1.94 -19.09 -6.01
CA LEU A 194 -2.04 -18.84 -4.57
C LEU A 194 -3.41 -18.25 -4.20
N TYR A 195 -3.91 -17.27 -4.96
CA TYR A 195 -5.26 -16.74 -4.77
C TYR A 195 -6.34 -17.84 -4.85
N ASN A 196 -6.24 -18.75 -5.82
CA ASN A 196 -7.20 -19.86 -5.95
C ASN A 196 -7.10 -20.86 -4.79
N GLN A 197 -5.88 -21.16 -4.31
CA GLN A 197 -5.68 -22.01 -3.14
C GLN A 197 -6.24 -21.36 -1.87
N LEU A 198 -5.96 -20.07 -1.64
CA LEU A 198 -6.54 -19.30 -0.54
C LEU A 198 -8.07 -19.22 -0.62
N ARG A 199 -8.62 -19.17 -1.83
CA ARG A 199 -10.07 -19.19 -2.04
C ARG A 199 -10.67 -20.53 -1.61
N ASN A 200 -9.96 -21.63 -1.77
CA ASN A 200 -10.41 -22.96 -1.36
C ASN A 200 -10.34 -23.17 0.15
N THR A 201 -9.43 -22.48 0.85
CA THR A 201 -9.30 -22.61 2.31
C THR A 201 -10.46 -21.96 3.07
N ASN A 202 -11.15 -20.99 2.45
CA ASN A 202 -12.23 -20.20 3.07
C ASN A 202 -11.87 -19.60 4.44
N PHE A 203 -10.59 -19.28 4.64
CA PHE A 203 -10.12 -18.74 5.91
C PHE A 203 -10.69 -17.33 6.18
N PRO A 204 -11.35 -17.10 7.34
CA PRO A 204 -11.95 -15.81 7.64
C PRO A 204 -10.91 -14.78 8.11
N VAL A 205 -11.10 -13.52 7.71
CA VAL A 205 -10.35 -12.36 8.21
C VAL A 205 -11.34 -11.25 8.50
N PHE A 206 -11.21 -10.58 9.62
CA PHE A 206 -12.21 -9.62 10.11
C PHE A 206 -11.78 -8.19 9.84
N THR A 207 -12.72 -7.31 9.50
CA THR A 207 -12.45 -5.88 9.36
C THR A 207 -13.66 -5.08 9.79
N ILE A 208 -13.48 -3.79 10.04
CA ILE A 208 -14.57 -2.91 10.44
C ILE A 208 -15.15 -2.23 9.20
N VAL A 209 -16.46 -2.30 9.07
CA VAL A 209 -17.21 -1.64 8.00
C VAL A 209 -18.28 -0.71 8.56
N ASN A 210 -18.63 0.32 7.81
CA ASN A 210 -19.81 1.13 8.09
C ASN A 210 -21.10 0.44 7.60
N ASN A 211 -22.25 1.08 7.82
CA ASN A 211 -23.58 0.66 7.33
C ASN A 211 -23.72 0.58 5.79
N LEU A 212 -22.73 1.09 5.05
CA LEU A 212 -22.62 0.99 3.59
C LEU A 212 -21.66 -0.13 3.15
N ASN A 213 -21.20 -0.98 4.08
CA ASN A 213 -20.21 -2.04 3.84
C ASN A 213 -18.87 -1.52 3.28
N GLN A 214 -18.52 -0.28 3.59
CA GLN A 214 -17.22 0.30 3.25
C GLN A 214 -16.25 0.08 4.40
N ILE A 215 -15.01 -0.32 4.08
CA ILE A 215 -13.94 -0.54 5.07
C ILE A 215 -13.59 0.80 5.71
N VAL A 216 -13.56 0.82 7.04
CA VAL A 216 -13.08 1.96 7.81
C VAL A 216 -11.56 2.00 7.76
N VAL A 217 -11.00 3.14 7.35
CA VAL A 217 -9.55 3.35 7.24
C VAL A 217 -9.10 4.48 8.15
N ALA A 218 -7.91 4.34 8.74
CA ALA A 218 -7.29 5.39 9.53
C ALA A 218 -6.54 6.35 8.62
N GLU A 219 -6.76 7.65 8.83
CA GLU A 219 -6.06 8.72 8.15
C GLU A 219 -4.78 9.11 8.91
N PRO A 220 -3.63 9.23 8.23
CA PRO A 220 -2.39 9.68 8.86
C PRO A 220 -2.48 11.16 9.27
N SER A 221 -1.84 11.51 10.38
CA SER A 221 -1.82 12.87 10.93
C SER A 221 -1.27 13.91 9.94
N GLU A 222 -0.31 13.51 9.08
CA GLU A 222 0.29 14.40 8.10
C GLU A 222 -0.73 14.92 7.08
N LYS A 223 -1.79 14.14 6.80
CA LYS A 223 -2.86 14.55 5.88
C LYS A 223 -3.79 15.61 6.45
N LEU A 224 -3.99 15.61 7.76
CA LEU A 224 -4.81 16.63 8.43
C LEU A 224 -4.19 18.03 8.25
N ILE A 225 -2.85 18.11 8.23
CA ILE A 225 -2.10 19.35 8.04
C ILE A 225 -2.04 19.73 6.54
N ALA A 226 -1.94 18.73 5.66
CA ALA A 226 -1.70 18.88 4.23
C ALA A 226 -2.94 19.17 3.37
N SER A 227 -4.15 18.81 3.78
CA SER A 227 -5.35 18.76 2.91
C SER A 227 -6.27 19.97 2.98
N THR A 228 -5.75 21.15 3.36
CA THR A 228 -6.57 22.34 3.62
C THR A 228 -6.95 23.11 2.35
N SER A 229 -6.15 23.09 1.28
CA SER A 229 -6.45 23.82 0.05
C SER A 229 -7.00 22.93 -1.09
N PRO A 230 -7.89 23.46 -1.97
CA PRO A 230 -8.40 22.71 -3.12
C PRO A 230 -7.29 22.32 -4.11
N PHE A 231 -6.24 23.14 -4.22
CA PHE A 231 -5.07 22.84 -5.06
C PHE A 231 -4.28 21.64 -4.54
N ASP A 232 -4.17 21.47 -3.22
CA ASP A 232 -3.53 20.29 -2.63
C ASP A 232 -4.32 19.01 -2.95
N LYS A 233 -5.66 19.08 -2.91
CA LYS A 233 -6.53 17.95 -3.28
C LYS A 233 -6.40 17.58 -4.75
N LEU A 234 -6.39 18.59 -5.62
CA LEU A 234 -6.22 18.37 -7.06
C LEU A 234 -4.83 17.82 -7.39
N TYR A 235 -3.78 18.31 -6.72
CA TYR A 235 -2.44 17.76 -6.86
C TYR A 235 -2.35 16.31 -6.37
N GLN A 236 -2.94 15.99 -5.21
CA GLN A 236 -3.00 14.61 -4.71
C GLN A 236 -3.75 13.68 -5.67
N TRP A 237 -4.86 14.16 -6.24
CA TRP A 237 -5.57 13.44 -7.30
C TRP A 237 -4.65 13.21 -8.49
N TYR A 238 -4.00 14.25 -9.03
CA TYR A 238 -3.08 14.13 -10.16
C TYR A 238 -1.92 13.18 -9.86
N TYR A 239 -1.28 13.32 -8.70
CA TYR A 239 -0.14 12.51 -8.29
C TYR A 239 -0.51 11.02 -8.20
N SER A 240 -1.63 10.71 -7.52
CA SER A 240 -2.11 9.33 -7.33
C SER A 240 -2.52 8.63 -8.61
N HIS A 241 -2.78 9.39 -9.67
CA HIS A 241 -3.30 8.91 -10.93
C HIS A 241 -2.22 8.88 -12.03
N PHE A 242 -1.30 9.86 -12.05
CA PHE A 242 -0.36 10.07 -13.16
C PHE A 242 1.12 9.95 -12.79
N LEU A 243 1.50 10.20 -11.52
CA LEU A 243 2.90 10.25 -11.07
C LEU A 243 3.28 9.06 -10.19
N TRP A 244 2.59 7.94 -10.36
CA TRP A 244 2.77 6.76 -9.52
C TRP A 244 4.24 6.30 -9.52
N THR A 245 4.95 6.56 -8.43
CA THR A 245 6.25 5.97 -8.14
C THR A 245 6.10 5.02 -6.94
N GLN A 246 7.02 4.07 -6.80
CA GLN A 246 7.00 3.08 -5.69
C GLN A 246 7.21 3.73 -4.31
N TYR A 247 7.66 4.99 -4.26
CA TYR A 247 7.92 5.75 -3.04
C TYR A 247 6.72 6.58 -2.61
N ASN A 248 5.59 5.92 -2.34
CA ASN A 248 4.44 6.61 -1.73
C ASN A 248 4.53 6.52 -0.20
N ARG A 249 4.51 7.69 0.45
CA ARG A 249 4.17 7.80 1.87
C ARG A 249 2.77 7.20 2.06
N PRO A 250 2.59 6.17 2.91
CA PRO A 250 1.29 5.54 3.09
C PRO A 250 0.30 6.57 3.60
N SER A 251 -0.84 6.66 2.91
CA SER A 251 -1.74 7.80 3.03
C SER A 251 -3.04 7.46 3.76
N TYR A 252 -3.29 6.16 3.99
CA TYR A 252 -4.39 5.59 4.78
C TYR A 252 -3.98 4.18 5.25
N HIS A 253 -4.46 3.77 6.42
CA HIS A 253 -4.25 2.42 6.94
C HIS A 253 -5.58 1.68 7.06
N ALA A 254 -5.66 0.52 6.44
CA ALA A 254 -6.79 -0.39 6.56
C ALA A 254 -6.37 -1.59 7.42
N LEU A 255 -7.15 -1.89 8.46
CA LEU A 255 -6.83 -2.96 9.40
C LEU A 255 -7.72 -4.18 9.16
N PHE A 256 -7.07 -5.33 9.10
CA PHE A 256 -7.66 -6.66 9.02
C PHE A 256 -7.19 -7.46 10.22
N PHE A 257 -8.06 -8.24 10.84
CA PHE A 257 -7.78 -8.95 12.08
C PHE A 257 -7.95 -10.46 11.87
N ILE A 258 -7.03 -11.25 12.41
CA ILE A 258 -7.16 -12.71 12.44
C ILE A 258 -8.18 -13.14 13.49
N ASN A 259 -8.20 -12.47 14.65
CA ASN A 259 -9.15 -12.74 15.72
C ASN A 259 -10.37 -11.79 15.64
N PRO A 260 -11.61 -12.30 15.66
CA PRO A 260 -12.79 -11.44 15.64
C PRO A 260 -12.92 -10.58 16.90
N GLN A 261 -12.41 -11.04 18.05
CA GLN A 261 -12.51 -10.29 19.30
C GLN A 261 -11.66 -9.01 19.26
N ASP A 262 -10.46 -9.09 18.68
CA ASP A 262 -9.58 -7.93 18.49
C ASP A 262 -10.27 -6.87 17.58
N ALA A 263 -10.99 -7.32 16.56
CA ALA A 263 -11.78 -6.42 15.70
C ALA A 263 -12.97 -5.78 16.45
N ILE A 264 -13.63 -6.53 17.35
CA ILE A 264 -14.72 -6.03 18.18
C ILE A 264 -14.19 -4.98 19.16
N GLU A 265 -13.08 -5.26 19.83
CA GLU A 265 -12.42 -4.32 20.74
C GLU A 265 -12.03 -3.04 20.02
N TYR A 266 -11.39 -3.15 18.85
CA TYR A 266 -11.03 -1.99 18.05
C TYR A 266 -12.25 -1.16 17.61
N LYS A 267 -13.37 -1.82 17.26
CA LYS A 267 -14.64 -1.15 16.95
C LYS A 267 -15.18 -0.38 18.15
N GLU A 268 -15.17 -0.97 19.35
CA GLU A 268 -15.63 -0.29 20.56
C GLU A 268 -14.71 0.88 20.95
N TYR A 269 -13.39 0.73 20.75
CA TYR A 269 -12.43 1.82 20.92
C TYR A 269 -12.71 3.01 19.98
N ILE A 270 -12.98 2.76 18.70
CA ILE A 270 -13.36 3.83 17.76
C ILE A 270 -14.64 4.52 18.23
N LYS A 271 -15.64 3.78 18.70
CA LYS A 271 -16.89 4.36 19.23
C LYS A 271 -16.63 5.21 20.46
N TYR A 272 -15.77 4.75 21.38
CA TYR A 272 -15.42 5.45 22.60
C TYR A 272 -14.79 6.81 22.32
N ILE A 273 -13.80 6.85 21.42
CA ILE A 273 -13.12 8.11 21.05
C ILE A 273 -14.07 9.08 20.32
N ASN A 274 -14.97 8.56 19.49
CA ASN A 274 -15.87 9.37 18.67
C ASN A 274 -17.24 9.64 19.33
N LYS A 275 -17.39 9.31 20.62
CA LYS A 275 -18.62 9.48 21.41
C LYS A 275 -19.25 10.88 21.30
N PRO A 276 -18.50 12.01 21.29
CA PRO A 276 -19.13 13.33 21.19
C PRO A 276 -19.63 13.68 19.77
N MET A 277 -19.10 13.06 18.71
CA MET A 277 -19.39 13.47 17.32
C MET A 277 -20.37 12.56 16.57
N ASN A 278 -20.57 11.30 16.97
CA ASN A 278 -21.21 10.32 16.08
C ASN A 278 -22.30 9.47 16.75
N LYS A 279 -23.48 10.06 16.97
CA LYS A 279 -24.69 9.29 17.35
C LYS A 279 -25.20 8.36 16.23
N ASN A 280 -24.81 8.60 14.97
CA ASN A 280 -25.42 7.95 13.80
C ASN A 280 -24.49 6.99 13.01
N ILE A 281 -23.21 6.84 13.37
CA ILE A 281 -22.31 5.93 12.64
C ILE A 281 -22.45 4.51 13.20
N ILE A 282 -23.20 3.68 12.49
CA ILE A 282 -23.28 2.25 12.76
C ILE A 282 -22.06 1.58 12.12
N MET A 283 -21.17 1.03 12.97
CA MET A 283 -20.02 0.23 12.57
C MET A 283 -20.24 -1.22 12.95
N ASN A 284 -19.92 -2.12 12.02
CA ASN A 284 -20.05 -3.56 12.17
C ASN A 284 -18.71 -4.25 11.92
N VAL A 285 -18.51 -5.41 12.56
CA VAL A 285 -17.40 -6.30 12.23
C VAL A 285 -17.86 -7.19 11.08
N PHE A 286 -17.14 -7.11 9.96
CA PHE A 286 -17.40 -7.88 8.77
C PHE A 286 -16.40 -9.04 8.65
N ALA A 287 -16.91 -10.24 8.47
CA ALA A 287 -16.09 -11.42 8.15
C ALA A 287 -15.83 -11.44 6.64
N SER A 288 -14.61 -11.08 6.27
CA SER A 288 -14.07 -11.27 4.93
C SER A 288 -13.33 -12.61 4.84
N ARG A 289 -12.79 -12.91 3.66
CA ARG A 289 -11.96 -14.09 3.40
C ARG A 289 -10.52 -13.68 3.11
N LEU A 290 -9.56 -14.56 3.42
CA LEU A 290 -8.13 -14.30 3.22
C LEU A 290 -7.77 -14.08 1.75
N ASP A 291 -8.45 -14.74 0.81
CA ASP A 291 -8.28 -14.51 -0.62
C ASP A 291 -8.70 -13.09 -1.04
N VAL A 292 -9.76 -12.56 -0.43
CA VAL A 292 -10.19 -11.16 -0.63
C VAL A 292 -9.15 -10.20 -0.06
N TYR A 293 -8.64 -10.45 1.15
CA TYR A 293 -7.54 -9.65 1.71
C TYR A 293 -6.31 -9.67 0.80
N TYR A 294 -5.88 -10.85 0.35
CA TYR A 294 -4.73 -11.01 -0.54
C TYR A 294 -4.94 -10.29 -1.88
N LYS A 295 -6.14 -10.40 -2.45
CA LYS A 295 -6.51 -9.65 -3.67
C LYS A 295 -6.43 -8.15 -3.43
N LEU A 296 -6.94 -7.65 -2.31
CA LEU A 296 -6.84 -6.23 -1.96
C LEU A 296 -5.37 -5.81 -1.82
N LEU A 297 -4.53 -6.61 -1.16
CA LEU A 297 -3.10 -6.34 -0.97
C LEU A 297 -2.37 -6.13 -2.30
N ILE A 298 -2.68 -6.94 -3.32
CA ILE A 298 -2.01 -6.82 -4.62
C ILE A 298 -2.64 -5.74 -5.51
N THR A 299 -3.95 -5.49 -5.39
CA THR A 299 -4.67 -4.56 -6.28
C THR A 299 -4.81 -3.15 -5.74
N SER A 300 -4.62 -2.94 -4.43
CA SER A 300 -4.80 -1.66 -3.77
C SER A 300 -3.87 -0.60 -4.36
N ASN A 301 -4.38 0.63 -4.45
CA ASN A 301 -3.56 1.77 -4.78
C ASN A 301 -2.48 1.97 -3.69
N SER A 302 -1.30 2.46 -4.06
CA SER A 302 -0.17 2.73 -3.13
C SER A 302 -0.52 3.71 -2.00
N ASN A 303 -1.67 4.35 -2.08
CA ASN A 303 -2.20 5.27 -1.09
C ASN A 303 -2.81 4.58 0.15
N ILE A 304 -3.13 3.28 0.09
CA ILE A 304 -3.72 2.54 1.20
C ILE A 304 -2.76 1.41 1.60
N LYS A 305 -2.33 1.42 2.86
CA LYS A 305 -1.56 0.33 3.46
C LYS A 305 -2.52 -0.62 4.17
N LEU A 306 -2.57 -1.86 3.69
CA LEU A 306 -3.35 -2.94 4.30
C LEU A 306 -2.47 -3.63 5.34
N ASN A 307 -2.90 -3.60 6.59
CA ASN A 307 -2.22 -4.24 7.70
C ASN A 307 -3.05 -5.42 8.21
N LEU A 308 -2.41 -6.57 8.32
CA LEU A 308 -2.97 -7.72 9.02
C LEU A 308 -2.51 -7.68 10.48
N ILE A 309 -3.48 -7.66 11.39
CA ILE A 309 -3.30 -7.68 12.83
C ILE A 309 -3.39 -9.15 13.25
N PRO A 310 -2.31 -9.69 13.84
CA PRO A 310 -2.29 -11.07 14.30
C PRO A 310 -3.24 -11.26 15.47
N ASP A 311 -3.61 -12.51 15.76
CA ASP A 311 -4.33 -12.88 16.98
C ASP A 311 -3.45 -12.54 18.19
N LEU A 312 -3.75 -11.42 18.86
CA LEU A 312 -2.90 -10.87 19.93
C LEU A 312 -2.81 -11.83 21.12
N LYS A 313 -3.88 -12.57 21.39
CA LYS A 313 -3.93 -13.57 22.46
C LYS A 313 -3.03 -14.76 22.14
N GLU A 314 -3.06 -15.25 20.91
CA GLU A 314 -2.20 -16.35 20.49
C GLU A 314 -0.73 -15.93 20.41
N LEU A 315 -0.46 -14.73 19.91
CA LEU A 315 0.88 -14.13 19.88
C LEU A 315 1.46 -14.01 21.30
N GLY A 316 0.67 -13.53 22.26
CA GLY A 316 1.07 -13.45 23.65
C GLY A 316 1.44 -14.82 24.23
N LYS A 317 0.63 -15.86 23.96
CA LYS A 317 0.95 -17.22 24.42
C LYS A 317 2.19 -17.80 23.74
N LEU A 318 2.41 -17.50 22.46
CA LEU A 318 3.61 -17.93 21.75
C LEU A 318 4.87 -17.36 22.42
N ILE A 319 4.87 -16.06 22.70
CA ILE A 319 6.00 -15.34 23.30
C ILE A 319 6.21 -15.78 24.76
N TYR A 320 5.16 -15.92 25.56
CA TYR A 320 5.35 -16.17 27.01
C TYR A 320 5.39 -17.65 27.42
N ASP A 321 4.80 -18.56 26.64
CA ASP A 321 4.71 -19.99 26.99
C ASP A 321 5.28 -20.88 25.88
N TYR A 322 4.72 -20.80 24.67
CA TYR A 322 4.92 -21.86 23.70
C TYR A 322 6.34 -21.94 23.15
N GLN A 323 7.03 -20.81 22.97
CA GLN A 323 8.39 -20.79 22.44
C GLN A 323 9.41 -21.58 23.30
N TYR A 324 9.10 -21.82 24.58
CA TYR A 324 9.96 -22.57 25.51
C TYR A 324 9.65 -24.07 25.55
N LYS A 325 8.62 -24.54 24.83
CA LYS A 325 8.26 -25.97 24.80
C LYS A 325 9.25 -26.73 23.91
N LYS A 326 9.76 -27.86 24.43
CA LYS A 326 10.72 -28.73 23.71
C LYS A 326 10.23 -29.24 22.35
N ASN A 327 8.91 -29.29 22.16
CA ASN A 327 8.29 -29.79 20.93
C ASN A 327 8.04 -28.69 19.88
N ILE A 328 8.52 -27.46 20.12
CA ILE A 328 8.41 -26.33 19.19
C ILE A 328 9.78 -25.98 18.63
N SER A 329 9.83 -25.77 17.33
CA SER A 329 10.95 -25.16 16.62
C SER A 329 10.45 -24.01 15.74
N PHE A 330 11.32 -23.06 15.42
CA PHE A 330 11.00 -21.93 14.55
C PHE A 330 11.64 -22.13 13.18
N HIS A 331 10.93 -21.72 12.14
CA HIS A 331 11.47 -21.70 10.78
C HIS A 331 12.68 -20.74 10.69
N ASN A 332 13.68 -21.11 9.89
CA ASN A 332 14.96 -20.38 9.81
C ASN A 332 14.82 -18.91 9.36
N LYS A 333 13.80 -18.60 8.53
CA LYS A 333 13.49 -17.24 8.07
C LYS A 333 12.59 -16.45 9.03
N GLN A 334 12.14 -17.06 10.14
CA GLN A 334 11.30 -16.36 11.12
C GLN A 334 12.13 -15.33 11.87
N ILE A 335 11.63 -14.10 11.93
CA ILE A 335 12.19 -13.06 12.79
C ILE A 335 11.45 -13.10 14.13
N TYR A 336 12.16 -13.43 15.19
CA TYR A 336 11.64 -13.46 16.55
C TYR A 336 12.76 -13.21 17.56
N THR A 337 12.38 -12.78 18.76
CA THR A 337 13.24 -12.66 19.92
C THR A 337 12.50 -13.23 21.14
N ARG A 338 13.13 -13.20 22.32
CA ARG A 338 12.47 -13.63 23.56
C ARG A 338 11.18 -12.86 23.86
N SER A 339 11.05 -11.62 23.37
CA SER A 339 9.92 -10.73 23.67
C SER A 339 9.16 -10.26 22.41
N SER A 340 9.51 -10.76 21.23
CA SER A 340 8.87 -10.30 19.99
C SER A 340 8.76 -11.40 18.96
N PHE A 341 7.71 -11.34 18.14
CA PHE A 341 7.51 -12.22 17.01
C PHE A 341 6.88 -11.41 15.87
N LYS A 342 7.41 -11.55 14.65
CA LYS A 342 6.93 -10.83 13.48
C LYS A 342 5.81 -11.60 12.78
N GLY A 343 4.63 -11.01 12.68
CA GLY A 343 3.49 -11.49 11.86
C GLY A 343 2.50 -12.40 12.61
N GLN A 344 1.54 -12.96 11.87
CA GLN A 344 0.59 -13.95 12.42
C GLN A 344 1.26 -15.31 12.57
N PRO A 345 1.38 -15.87 13.79
CA PRO A 345 1.96 -17.19 13.98
C PRO A 345 1.10 -18.28 13.35
N ILE A 346 1.76 -19.20 12.67
CA ILE A 346 1.21 -20.44 12.11
C ILE A 346 1.99 -21.63 12.63
N TYR A 347 1.29 -22.74 12.86
CA TYR A 347 1.84 -23.97 13.41
C TYR A 347 1.70 -25.11 12.40
N LEU A 348 2.81 -25.76 12.09
CA LEU A 348 2.93 -26.85 11.13
C LEU A 348 3.43 -28.10 11.86
N ILE A 349 2.65 -29.18 11.86
CA ILE A 349 3.11 -30.47 12.39
C ILE A 349 4.15 -31.03 11.40
N GLN A 350 5.34 -31.35 11.90
CA GLN A 350 6.41 -31.89 11.07
C GLN A 350 6.24 -33.40 10.87
N PRO A 351 6.67 -33.93 9.71
CA PRO A 351 6.86 -35.36 9.50
C PRO A 351 7.70 -35.99 10.61
N ILE A 352 7.34 -37.21 11.01
CA ILE A 352 8.12 -37.97 11.99
C ILE A 352 8.39 -39.38 11.49
N LEU A 353 9.59 -39.88 11.79
CA LEU A 353 9.98 -41.24 11.50
C LEU A 353 9.58 -42.13 12.69
N VAL A 354 8.70 -43.10 12.43
CA VAL A 354 8.05 -43.90 13.46
C VAL A 354 8.15 -45.39 13.14
N LYS A 355 8.11 -46.20 14.20
CA LYS A 355 8.10 -47.65 14.09
C LYS A 355 6.68 -48.18 14.16
N ASN A 356 6.29 -49.00 13.17
CA ASN A 356 5.05 -49.76 13.23
C ASN A 356 5.16 -50.85 14.31
N LYS A 357 4.13 -50.98 15.15
CA LYS A 357 4.04 -51.92 16.27
C LYS A 357 4.08 -53.38 15.82
N TYR A 358 3.47 -53.69 14.69
CA TYR A 358 3.27 -55.05 14.21
C TYR A 358 4.41 -55.50 13.29
N THR A 359 4.81 -54.66 12.34
CA THR A 359 5.83 -55.03 11.34
C THR A 359 7.25 -54.69 11.77
N ASN A 360 7.42 -53.90 12.84
CA ASN A 360 8.69 -53.34 13.29
C ASN A 360 9.43 -52.50 12.24
N THR A 361 8.80 -52.16 11.11
CA THR A 361 9.40 -51.35 10.06
C THR A 361 9.33 -49.86 10.41
N MET A 362 10.36 -49.12 10.01
CA MET A 362 10.41 -47.66 10.14
C MET A 362 9.73 -47.02 8.94
N GLN A 363 8.83 -46.08 9.20
CA GLN A 363 8.10 -45.33 8.18
C GLN A 363 8.02 -43.85 8.56
N THR A 364 8.13 -42.97 7.58
CA THR A 364 7.87 -41.54 7.76
C THR A 364 6.37 -41.31 7.67
N LEU A 365 5.78 -40.79 8.75
CA LEU A 365 4.38 -40.38 8.77
C LEU A 365 4.27 -38.86 8.66
N ASP A 366 3.51 -38.44 7.65
CA ASP A 366 3.15 -37.06 7.43
C ASP A 366 1.74 -36.78 7.94
N TYR A 367 1.58 -35.69 8.70
CA TYR A 367 0.25 -35.20 9.06
C TYR A 367 -0.38 -34.50 7.86
N ASN A 368 -1.30 -35.19 7.18
CA ASN A 368 -2.12 -34.62 6.11
C ASN A 368 -3.60 -34.77 6.46
N TYR A 369 -4.38 -33.73 6.15
CA TYR A 369 -5.84 -33.83 6.25
C TYR A 369 -6.38 -34.46 4.97
N VAL A 370 -7.02 -35.61 5.11
CA VAL A 370 -7.77 -36.25 4.03
C VAL A 370 -9.22 -35.82 4.14
N SER A 371 -9.70 -35.10 3.13
CA SER A 371 -11.09 -34.69 3.04
C SER A 371 -11.82 -35.64 2.09
N GLU A 372 -12.79 -36.40 2.61
CA GLU A 372 -13.63 -37.31 1.81
C GLU A 372 -14.63 -36.56 0.89
N LEU A 373 -14.69 -35.23 0.99
CA LEU A 373 -15.56 -34.41 0.16
C LEU A 373 -15.08 -34.42 -1.30
N LYS A 374 -15.71 -35.28 -2.12
CA LYS A 374 -15.68 -35.40 -3.59
C LYS A 374 -14.87 -36.55 -4.20
N GLY A 375 -14.77 -37.70 -3.53
CA GLY A 375 -14.35 -38.97 -4.18
C GLY A 375 -12.92 -39.00 -4.75
N HIS A 376 -12.09 -38.02 -4.40
CA HIS A 376 -10.67 -37.98 -4.68
C HIS A 376 -9.93 -37.61 -3.40
N ASP A 377 -9.05 -38.50 -2.95
CA ASP A 377 -8.18 -38.26 -1.79
C ASP A 377 -7.20 -37.15 -2.12
N GLN A 378 -7.56 -35.91 -1.75
CA GLN A 378 -6.66 -34.77 -1.89
C GLN A 378 -5.92 -34.54 -0.59
N ASN A 379 -4.69 -35.05 -0.54
CA ASN A 379 -3.76 -34.77 0.55
C ASN A 379 -3.52 -33.26 0.65
N SER A 380 -4.01 -32.67 1.74
CA SER A 380 -3.90 -31.24 1.98
C SER A 380 -2.93 -30.95 3.12
N LYS A 381 -1.94 -30.10 2.84
CA LYS A 381 -1.02 -29.61 3.85
C LYS A 381 -1.78 -28.71 4.82
N THR A 382 -1.78 -29.08 6.09
CA THR A 382 -2.59 -28.42 7.11
C THR A 382 -1.77 -27.39 7.87
N ILE A 383 -2.34 -26.20 8.02
CA ILE A 383 -1.78 -25.07 8.75
C ILE A 383 -2.72 -24.70 9.87
N PHE A 384 -2.23 -24.66 11.10
CA PHE A 384 -3.02 -24.28 12.26
C PHE A 384 -2.71 -22.84 12.65
N MET A 385 -3.75 -22.03 12.90
CA MET A 385 -3.60 -20.68 13.45
C MET A 385 -3.45 -20.66 14.97
N ASN A 386 -3.60 -21.81 15.62
CA ASN A 386 -3.55 -21.93 17.07
C ASN A 386 -2.81 -23.21 17.49
N TYR A 387 -1.84 -23.07 18.40
CA TYR A 387 -1.05 -24.19 18.91
C TYR A 387 -1.92 -25.28 19.55
N ARG A 388 -2.92 -24.89 20.35
CA ARG A 388 -3.79 -25.84 21.06
C ARG A 388 -4.57 -26.71 20.07
N ILE A 389 -5.04 -26.13 18.96
CA ILE A 389 -5.74 -26.87 17.93
C ILE A 389 -4.79 -27.86 17.23
N ALA A 390 -3.55 -27.47 16.96
CA ALA A 390 -2.55 -28.38 16.40
C ALA A 390 -2.30 -29.59 17.32
N VAL A 391 -2.20 -29.39 18.64
CA VAL A 391 -2.03 -30.48 19.61
C VAL A 391 -3.28 -31.37 19.69
N LEU A 392 -4.48 -30.80 19.66
CA LEU A 392 -5.72 -31.58 19.64
C LEU A 392 -5.83 -32.43 18.37
N ALA A 393 -5.46 -31.86 17.22
CA ALA A 393 -5.42 -32.54 15.95
C ALA A 393 -4.41 -33.71 15.96
N TRP A 394 -3.25 -33.52 16.60
CA TRP A 394 -2.28 -34.59 16.82
C TRP A 394 -2.83 -35.72 17.68
N ASN A 395 -3.54 -35.41 18.77
CA ASN A 395 -4.14 -36.44 19.62
C ASN A 395 -5.16 -37.29 18.84
N LYS A 396 -5.96 -36.68 17.96
CA LYS A 396 -6.85 -37.41 17.06
C LYS A 396 -6.08 -38.26 16.05
N PHE A 397 -5.00 -37.73 15.48
CA PHE A 397 -4.13 -38.46 14.56
C PHE A 397 -3.50 -39.70 15.22
N LYS A 398 -3.09 -39.59 16.49
CA LYS A 398 -2.59 -40.73 17.26
C LYS A 398 -3.62 -41.83 17.44
N GLN A 399 -4.87 -41.46 17.71
CA GLN A 399 -5.97 -42.42 17.85
C GLN A 399 -6.24 -43.15 16.53
N GLN A 400 -6.17 -42.44 15.40
CA GLN A 400 -6.39 -43.02 14.07
C GLN A 400 -5.21 -43.90 13.60
N ASN A 401 -4.02 -43.67 14.13
CA ASN A 401 -2.78 -44.38 13.78
C ASN A 401 -2.25 -45.15 15.00
N SER A 402 -3.14 -45.89 15.67
CA SER A 402 -2.81 -46.66 16.88
C SER A 402 -1.71 -47.70 16.66
N ASP A 403 -1.47 -48.08 15.40
CA ASP A 403 -0.52 -49.10 14.98
C ASP A 403 0.94 -48.60 15.04
N TYR A 404 1.15 -47.31 15.31
CA TYR A 404 2.48 -46.71 15.37
C TYR A 404 2.84 -46.26 16.78
N HIS A 405 4.14 -46.27 17.10
CA HIS A 405 4.67 -45.66 18.32
C HIS A 405 4.82 -44.15 18.13
N LEU A 406 3.72 -43.41 18.34
CA LEU A 406 3.68 -41.96 18.17
C LEU A 406 4.05 -41.22 19.47
N PRO A 407 4.84 -40.14 19.41
CA PRO A 407 5.19 -39.35 20.58
C PRO A 407 3.98 -38.63 21.18
N ASP A 408 4.04 -38.36 22.48
CA ASP A 408 2.94 -37.71 23.19
C ASP A 408 2.58 -36.34 22.62
N LYS A 409 3.61 -35.56 22.26
CA LYS A 409 3.47 -34.24 21.65
C LYS A 409 4.05 -34.25 20.23
N PRO A 410 3.42 -33.56 19.27
CA PRO A 410 3.95 -33.43 17.92
C PRO A 410 5.16 -32.49 17.92
N THR A 411 6.10 -32.73 17.01
CA THR A 411 7.09 -31.74 16.62
C THR A 411 6.41 -30.66 15.79
N ILE A 412 6.37 -29.43 16.29
CA ILE A 412 5.69 -28.30 15.66
C ILE A 412 6.72 -27.28 15.18
N LEU A 413 6.63 -26.94 13.90
CA LEU A 413 7.35 -25.83 13.30
C LEU A 413 6.48 -24.58 13.31
N VAL A 414 6.99 -23.50 13.87
CA VAL A 414 6.34 -22.19 13.94
C VAL A 414 6.91 -21.28 12.86
N TYR A 415 6.02 -20.59 12.13
CA TYR A 415 6.39 -19.55 11.18
C TYR A 415 5.35 -18.44 11.16
N ASN A 416 5.52 -17.41 10.33
CA ASN A 416 4.54 -16.35 10.15
C ASN A 416 3.79 -16.50 8.82
N LEU A 417 2.49 -16.18 8.84
CA LEU A 417 1.60 -16.33 7.69
C LEU A 417 2.05 -15.48 6.51
N GLU A 418 2.48 -14.24 6.75
CA GLU A 418 2.81 -13.27 5.73
C GLU A 418 4.02 -13.73 4.89
N ASP A 419 5.11 -14.11 5.56
CA ASP A 419 6.30 -14.62 4.89
C ASP A 419 6.07 -16.05 4.35
N PHE A 420 5.19 -16.85 4.96
CA PHE A 420 4.76 -18.15 4.42
C PHE A 420 4.08 -17.99 3.06
N LEU A 421 3.12 -17.05 2.93
CA LEU A 421 2.43 -16.78 1.67
C LEU A 421 3.38 -16.24 0.58
N ASN A 422 4.40 -15.49 0.97
CA ASN A 422 5.42 -15.00 0.04
C ASN A 422 6.27 -16.15 -0.52
N ILE A 423 6.73 -17.07 0.33
CA ILE A 423 7.50 -18.26 -0.13
C ILE A 423 6.63 -19.18 -0.98
N TYR A 424 5.35 -19.36 -0.62
CA TYR A 424 4.43 -20.21 -1.39
C TYR A 424 4.14 -19.65 -2.79
N ASN A 425 4.35 -18.34 -2.99
CA ASN A 425 4.26 -17.72 -4.31
C ASN A 425 5.46 -18.08 -5.21
N ASP A 426 6.55 -18.60 -4.67
CA ASP A 426 7.70 -19.08 -5.43
C ASP A 426 7.46 -20.52 -5.95
N LYS A 427 7.95 -20.80 -7.16
CA LYS A 427 7.51 -21.92 -8.03
C LYS A 427 7.65 -23.33 -7.44
N GLU A 428 8.45 -23.54 -6.40
CA GLU A 428 8.86 -24.86 -5.91
C GLU A 428 7.83 -25.58 -5.01
N MET A 429 6.81 -24.88 -4.48
CA MET A 429 5.86 -25.44 -3.50
C MET A 429 4.42 -25.65 -4.04
N ASN A 430 4.20 -25.47 -5.35
CA ASN A 430 2.86 -25.27 -5.93
C ASN A 430 1.98 -26.52 -6.14
N THR A 431 2.37 -27.71 -5.67
CA THR A 431 1.63 -28.96 -5.96
C THR A 431 0.60 -29.34 -4.90
N ASN A 432 0.71 -28.85 -3.66
CA ASN A 432 -0.13 -29.35 -2.56
C ASN A 432 -1.30 -28.40 -2.28
N ASN A 433 -2.47 -28.97 -1.99
CA ASN A 433 -3.60 -28.20 -1.50
C ASN A 433 -3.30 -27.69 -0.09
N LEU A 434 -3.64 -26.43 0.18
CA LEU A 434 -3.50 -25.83 1.49
C LEU A 434 -4.82 -25.92 2.24
N LEU A 435 -4.78 -26.36 3.49
CA LEU A 435 -5.90 -26.28 4.42
C LEU A 435 -5.47 -25.42 5.61
N ILE A 436 -6.15 -24.29 5.81
CA ILE A 436 -5.88 -23.39 6.93
C ILE A 436 -6.99 -23.55 7.96
N ILE A 437 -6.63 -23.96 9.16
CA ILE A 437 -7.56 -24.18 10.27
C ILE A 437 -7.61 -22.92 11.14
N PRO A 438 -8.79 -22.25 11.22
CA PRO A 438 -8.97 -21.05 12.03
C PRO A 438 -8.96 -21.35 13.52
N ASN A 439 -8.81 -20.29 14.32
CA ASN A 439 -9.00 -20.36 15.76
C ASN A 439 -10.50 -20.63 16.09
N GLU A 440 -10.73 -21.09 17.31
CA GLU A 440 -12.08 -21.44 17.78
C GLU A 440 -13.03 -20.24 17.79
N ASP A 441 -12.50 -19.06 18.13
CA ASP A 441 -13.27 -17.81 18.22
C ASP A 441 -13.78 -17.36 16.83
N ALA A 442 -12.95 -17.43 15.79
CA ALA A 442 -13.36 -17.15 14.41
C ALA A 442 -14.44 -18.13 13.94
N TYR A 443 -14.31 -19.42 14.26
CA TYR A 443 -15.32 -20.42 13.91
C TYR A 443 -16.66 -20.13 14.60
N LYS A 444 -16.66 -19.84 15.91
CA LYS A 444 -17.86 -19.47 16.67
C LYS A 444 -18.50 -18.18 16.14
N PHE A 445 -17.69 -17.18 15.79
CA PHE A 445 -18.16 -15.93 15.21
C PHE A 445 -18.84 -16.15 13.85
N LEU A 446 -18.27 -16.97 12.97
CA LEU A 446 -18.92 -17.32 11.70
C LEU A 446 -20.24 -18.08 11.93
N LYS A 447 -20.24 -19.08 12.82
CA LYS A 447 -21.41 -19.91 13.10
C LYS A 447 -22.58 -19.10 13.68
N SER A 448 -22.30 -18.11 14.52
CA SER A 448 -23.32 -17.22 15.08
C SER A 448 -23.87 -16.24 14.05
N ASN A 449 -23.01 -15.66 13.21
CA ASN A 449 -23.45 -14.71 12.18
C ASN A 449 -24.15 -15.35 10.97
N LEU A 450 -23.83 -16.61 10.62
CA LEU A 450 -24.54 -17.34 9.58
C LEU A 450 -26.02 -17.58 9.93
N LYS A 451 -26.35 -17.67 11.22
CA LYS A 451 -27.75 -17.79 11.68
C LYS A 451 -28.56 -16.50 11.51
N LEU A 452 -27.90 -15.36 11.29
CA LEU A 452 -28.53 -14.03 11.25
C LEU A 452 -28.70 -13.48 9.82
N GLY A 453 -28.11 -14.11 8.79
CA GLY A 453 -28.01 -13.53 7.45
C GLY A 453 -28.35 -14.49 6.31
N SER A 454 -29.64 -14.79 6.11
CA SER A 454 -30.13 -15.60 4.98
C SER A 454 -31.05 -14.84 4.01
N SER A 455 -30.89 -13.53 3.84
CA SER A 455 -31.60 -12.82 2.77
C SER A 455 -30.81 -11.66 2.15
N SER A 456 -30.85 -11.62 0.81
CA SER A 456 -30.47 -10.52 -0.10
C SER A 456 -29.07 -10.50 -0.76
N SER A 457 -28.85 -11.35 -1.77
CA SER A 457 -27.63 -11.33 -2.60
C SER A 457 -27.70 -10.41 -3.85
N ILE A 458 -28.89 -9.95 -4.24
CA ILE A 458 -29.10 -9.12 -5.46
C ILE A 458 -29.36 -7.65 -5.11
N TYR A 459 -30.19 -7.38 -4.10
CA TYR A 459 -30.48 -6.03 -3.62
C TYR A 459 -29.21 -5.28 -3.15
N MET A 460 -28.27 -5.97 -2.51
CA MET A 460 -27.01 -5.36 -2.07
C MET A 460 -26.11 -4.93 -3.24
N LYS A 461 -26.11 -5.65 -4.37
CA LYS A 461 -25.26 -5.29 -5.53
C LYS A 461 -25.75 -4.00 -6.21
N PHE A 462 -27.06 -3.84 -6.39
CA PHE A 462 -27.66 -2.61 -6.93
C PHE A 462 -27.56 -1.45 -5.94
N ARG A 463 -27.77 -1.71 -4.65
CA ARG A 463 -27.60 -0.71 -3.59
C ARG A 463 -26.16 -0.15 -3.58
N ASN A 464 -25.13 -0.98 -3.72
CA ASN A 464 -23.74 -0.51 -3.69
C ASN A 464 -23.38 0.44 -4.86
N GLN A 465 -23.96 0.25 -6.05
CA GLN A 465 -23.76 1.16 -7.18
C GLN A 465 -24.52 2.49 -6.98
N LEU A 466 -25.75 2.43 -6.49
CA LEU A 466 -26.56 3.61 -6.20
C LEU A 466 -26.05 4.39 -4.98
N ILE A 467 -25.40 3.72 -4.02
CA ILE A 467 -24.74 4.35 -2.86
C ILE A 467 -23.65 5.30 -3.34
N GLY A 468 -22.83 4.93 -4.32
CA GLY A 468 -21.77 5.81 -4.83
C GLY A 468 -22.31 7.12 -5.40
N CYS A 469 -23.42 7.06 -6.15
CA CYS A 469 -24.12 8.26 -6.61
C CYS A 469 -24.77 9.03 -5.45
N LYS A 470 -25.41 8.33 -4.51
CA LYS A 470 -26.03 8.96 -3.34
C LYS A 470 -25.01 9.67 -2.45
N THR A 471 -23.84 9.10 -2.22
CA THR A 471 -22.78 9.74 -1.43
C THR A 471 -22.18 10.92 -2.19
N PHE A 472 -21.99 10.82 -3.50
CA PHE A 472 -21.57 11.95 -4.31
C PHE A 472 -22.59 13.10 -4.25
N ILE A 473 -23.88 12.82 -4.46
CA ILE A 473 -24.95 13.80 -4.38
C ILE A 473 -25.03 14.39 -2.97
N ASN A 474 -24.98 13.57 -1.92
CA ASN A 474 -24.97 14.06 -0.54
C ASN A 474 -23.76 14.93 -0.24
N HIS A 475 -22.57 14.60 -0.77
CA HIS A 475 -21.39 15.45 -0.63
C HIS A 475 -21.53 16.76 -1.41
N VAL A 476 -22.10 16.73 -2.61
CA VAL A 476 -22.38 17.94 -3.40
C VAL A 476 -23.40 18.81 -2.66
N VAL A 477 -24.52 18.24 -2.22
CA VAL A 477 -25.56 18.93 -1.46
C VAL A 477 -25.00 19.48 -0.16
N TRP A 478 -24.30 18.69 0.66
CA TRP A 478 -23.66 19.19 1.88
C TRP A 478 -22.60 20.25 1.60
N SER A 479 -21.83 20.15 0.50
CA SER A 479 -20.86 21.19 0.15
C SER A 479 -21.52 22.51 -0.25
N LEU A 480 -22.74 22.44 -0.80
CA LEU A 480 -23.53 23.60 -1.21
C LEU A 480 -24.34 24.17 -0.05
N THR A 481 -24.83 23.34 0.88
CA THR A 481 -25.70 23.76 1.98
C THR A 481 -24.97 24.06 3.30
N SER A 482 -23.78 23.49 3.52
CA SER A 482 -22.99 23.76 4.75
C SER A 482 -22.31 25.14 4.76
N ARG A 483 -22.38 25.90 3.66
CA ARG A 483 -21.99 27.31 3.59
C ARG A 483 -23.23 28.21 3.68
N GLN A 484 -24.02 28.07 4.74
CA GLN A 484 -24.84 29.22 5.15
C GLN A 484 -23.94 30.16 5.98
N PRO A 485 -23.87 31.45 5.64
CA PRO A 485 -23.25 32.41 6.55
C PRO A 485 -24.04 32.41 7.85
N VAL A 486 -23.34 32.34 8.99
CA VAL A 486 -23.93 32.74 10.26
C VAL A 486 -24.09 34.26 10.16
N SER A 487 -25.23 34.71 9.64
CA SER A 487 -25.65 36.10 9.74
C SER A 487 -26.07 36.37 11.18
N LEU A 488 -25.42 37.36 11.78
CA LEU A 488 -25.80 38.03 13.02
C LEU A 488 -27.28 38.39 13.08
#